data_AF-A0A6L3VP48-F1
#
_entry.id   AF-A0A6L3VP48-F1
#
_cell.length_a   1.000
_cell.length_b   1.000
_cell.length_c   1.000
_cell.angle_alpha   90.00
_cell.angle_beta   90.00
_cell.angle_gamma   90.00
#
_symmetry.space_group_name_H-M   'P 1'
#
loop_
_entity.id
_entity.type
_entity.pdbx_description
1 polymer ?
#
loop_
_entity_poly.entity_id
_entity_poly.type
_entity_poly.pdbx_seq_one_letter_code
_entity_poly.pdbx_strand_id
1 'polypeptide(L)'
;MRRTRDTAGREDTAAARVPAPAPAGQAAGEQATVEQAKGVLAERFGCDVETAYDRLLELAAGAGVEPETAAALLLGAVPETPWRKRLPAATVNEVPLPRAALPGDATSAADDADPAAQLALVERLGGLGWARWDLATGEARWSAGLYELFGRDPAAGPVALDRLAEHVVPADLPHAEHFTRALLGRREPADVELRVRAGGTVRHLRAMAEPVLDAGGEPAALRVVFQDAARGRRDDLLAATRLRLARQHLRLAEERRTAVELQRALLPLPRGPRDLPGLRAAVRYLPACGGTRVGGDWYEAAALSDGEVFLAIGDVAGHGPSAAAGMARVRNALSGLACTGAAPDRLLAALNRMLLNRTPLDGPARGRDRPPTASAVAARYEPGPRVLTWAR
;
A
#
# COMPACT_ATOMS: atom_id res chain seq x y z
N MET A 1 -24.05 76.33 13.98
CA MET A 1 -23.97 77.11 12.74
C MET A 1 -22.74 76.63 11.96
N ARG A 2 -22.91 76.16 10.71
CA ARG A 2 -21.91 75.82 9.65
C ARG A 2 -20.87 74.72 9.97
N ARG A 3 -20.81 73.54 9.29
CA ARG A 3 -20.40 73.23 7.88
C ARG A 3 -19.03 73.88 7.53
N THR A 4 -17.97 73.21 7.05
CA THR A 4 -17.85 72.13 6.02
C THR A 4 -16.37 71.74 5.81
N ARG A 5 -16.16 70.50 5.33
CA ARG A 5 -15.13 69.95 4.40
C ARG A 5 -13.64 69.94 4.85
N ASP A 6 -12.95 68.79 4.93
CA ASP A 6 -12.65 67.72 3.95
C ASP A 6 -11.36 68.02 3.16
N THR A 7 -10.27 67.29 3.46
CA THR A 7 -9.26 66.81 2.49
C THR A 7 -8.43 65.68 3.10
N ALA A 8 -8.76 64.47 2.64
CA ALA A 8 -7.89 63.35 2.27
C ALA A 8 -6.42 63.31 2.75
N GLY A 9 -6.10 62.27 3.53
CA GLY A 9 -4.77 61.69 3.69
C GLY A 9 -4.94 60.20 3.95
N ARG A 10 -5.05 59.41 2.88
CA ARG A 10 -5.23 57.95 2.93
C ARG A 10 -3.86 57.29 2.88
N GLU A 11 -3.28 57.00 4.04
CA GLU A 11 -2.17 56.05 4.17
C GLU A 11 -2.76 54.65 4.35
N ASP A 12 -2.72 53.86 3.26
CA ASP A 12 -3.01 52.42 3.29
C ASP A 12 -1.84 51.71 3.99
N THR A 13 -1.87 51.62 5.31
CA THR A 13 -1.08 50.63 6.05
C THR A 13 -1.76 49.26 5.94
N ALA A 14 -1.26 48.45 5.00
CA ALA A 14 -1.58 47.03 4.91
C ALA A 14 -1.18 46.31 6.20
N ALA A 15 -2.15 46.13 7.10
CA ALA A 15 -2.00 45.30 8.28
C ALA A 15 -1.76 43.84 7.83
N ALA A 16 -0.51 43.41 7.90
CA ALA A 16 -0.12 42.01 7.75
C ALA A 16 -0.89 41.17 8.79
N ARG A 17 -1.87 40.42 8.29
CA ARG A 17 -2.70 39.52 9.09
C ARG A 17 -1.82 38.36 9.53
N VAL A 18 -1.30 38.43 10.76
CA VAL A 18 -0.57 37.33 11.40
C VAL A 18 -1.48 36.09 11.42
N PRO A 19 -1.08 34.94 10.87
CA PRO A 19 -1.90 33.74 10.93
C PRO A 19 -2.03 33.28 12.39
N ALA A 20 -3.27 32.97 12.80
CA ALA A 20 -3.54 32.45 14.13
C ALA A 20 -2.71 31.17 14.39
N PRO A 21 -2.15 30.98 15.60
CA PRO A 21 -1.37 29.78 15.91
C PRO A 21 -2.26 28.54 15.75
N ALA A 22 -1.74 27.53 15.04
CA ALA A 22 -2.39 26.24 14.91
C ALA A 22 -2.65 25.65 16.31
N PRO A 23 -3.79 24.98 16.54
CA PRO A 23 -4.13 24.43 17.85
C PRO A 23 -3.04 23.43 18.28
N ALA A 24 -2.54 23.57 19.52
CA ALA A 24 -1.40 22.79 20.04
C ALA A 24 -1.56 21.25 19.94
N GLY A 25 -2.79 20.74 19.79
CA GLY A 25 -3.05 19.32 19.56
C GLY A 25 -2.73 18.82 18.15
N GLN A 26 -2.66 19.69 17.15
CA GLN A 26 -2.38 19.34 15.76
C GLN A 26 -0.88 19.17 15.52
N ALA A 27 -0.06 20.10 16.03
CA ALA A 27 1.41 19.99 15.97
C ALA A 27 1.94 18.76 16.74
N ALA A 28 1.34 18.42 17.88
CA ALA A 28 1.70 17.21 18.63
C ALA A 28 1.33 15.90 17.88
N GLY A 29 0.24 15.92 17.11
CA GLY A 29 -0.17 14.77 16.28
C GLY A 29 0.72 14.59 15.05
N GLU A 30 1.10 15.69 14.40
CA GLU A 30 2.01 15.70 13.25
C GLU A 30 3.41 15.21 13.65
N GLN A 31 3.92 15.67 14.79
CA GLN A 31 5.23 15.25 15.30
C GLN A 31 5.26 13.78 15.73
N ALA A 32 4.17 13.27 16.33
CA ALA A 32 4.04 11.84 16.64
C ALA A 32 3.97 10.96 15.38
N THR A 33 3.35 11.46 14.30
CA THR A 33 3.23 10.76 13.02
C THR A 33 4.60 10.65 12.33
N VAL A 34 5.39 11.72 12.37
CA VAL A 34 6.76 11.72 11.84
C VAL A 34 7.67 10.77 12.63
N GLU A 35 7.59 10.75 13.96
CA GLU A 35 8.37 9.82 14.79
C GLU A 35 7.99 8.35 14.55
N GLN A 36 6.70 8.04 14.37
CA GLN A 36 6.27 6.70 13.97
C GLN A 36 6.79 6.30 12.58
N ALA A 37 6.77 7.23 11.62
CA ALA A 37 7.28 6.96 10.27
C ALA A 37 8.80 6.72 10.27
N LYS A 38 9.57 7.48 11.07
CA LYS A 38 11.00 7.23 11.29
C LYS A 38 11.26 5.81 11.80
N GLY A 39 10.49 5.36 12.79
CA GLY A 39 10.60 3.99 13.33
C GLY A 39 10.34 2.89 12.29
N VAL A 40 9.33 3.07 11.44
CA VAL A 40 9.02 2.13 10.35
C VAL A 40 10.11 2.11 9.28
N LEU A 41 10.68 3.28 8.93
CA LEU A 41 11.77 3.37 7.97
C LEU A 41 13.07 2.75 8.53
N ALA A 42 13.40 3.00 9.80
CA ALA A 42 14.54 2.40 10.48
C ALA A 42 14.47 0.87 10.48
N GLU A 43 13.30 0.29 10.79
CA GLU A 43 13.10 -1.17 10.77
C GLU A 43 13.16 -1.74 9.34
N ARG A 44 12.58 -1.04 8.36
CA ARG A 44 12.51 -1.50 6.97
C ARG A 44 13.87 -1.47 6.26
N PHE A 45 14.71 -0.51 6.58
CA PHE A 45 16.01 -0.31 5.94
C PHE A 45 17.20 -0.72 6.81
N GLY A 46 16.95 -1.15 8.06
CA GLY A 46 18.00 -1.59 8.99
C GLY A 46 18.98 -0.48 9.35
N CYS A 47 18.50 0.77 9.42
CA CYS A 47 19.31 1.95 9.72
C CYS A 47 18.90 2.61 11.05
N ASP A 48 19.74 3.53 11.54
CA ASP A 48 19.42 4.34 12.71
C ASP A 48 18.34 5.40 12.41
N VAL A 49 17.82 6.01 13.48
CA VAL A 49 16.67 6.92 13.42
C VAL A 49 16.98 8.24 12.71
N GLU A 50 18.23 8.73 12.73
CA GLU A 50 18.61 9.94 11.97
C GLU A 50 18.66 9.62 10.48
N THR A 51 19.32 8.53 10.09
CA THR A 51 19.36 8.08 8.69
C THR A 51 17.94 7.78 8.14
N ALA A 52 17.03 7.30 8.99
CA ALA A 52 15.63 7.09 8.63
C ALA A 52 14.86 8.40 8.36
N TYR A 53 15.22 9.50 9.04
CA TYR A 53 14.62 10.81 8.80
C TYR A 53 15.10 11.43 7.48
N ASP A 54 16.38 11.29 7.14
CA ASP A 54 16.91 11.75 5.86
C ASP A 54 16.19 11.06 4.68
N ARG A 55 15.88 9.76 4.81
CA ARG A 55 15.09 9.04 3.82
C ARG A 55 13.63 9.48 3.76
N LEU A 56 13.04 9.87 4.89
CA LEU A 56 11.71 10.48 4.90
C LEU A 56 11.73 11.81 4.13
N LEU A 57 12.76 12.64 4.30
CA LEU A 57 12.93 13.90 3.59
C LEU A 57 13.12 13.68 2.08
N GLU A 58 13.91 12.69 1.66
CA GLU A 58 14.07 12.34 0.24
C GLU A 58 12.75 11.86 -0.40
N LEU A 59 11.97 11.03 0.32
CA LEU A 59 10.67 10.56 -0.15
C LEU A 59 9.67 11.70 -0.27
N ALA A 60 9.67 12.64 0.68
CA ALA A 60 8.85 13.83 0.66
C ALA A 60 9.20 14.74 -0.53
N ALA A 61 10.50 14.97 -0.75
CA ALA A 61 11.01 15.76 -1.87
C ALA A 61 10.69 15.12 -3.24
N GLY A 62 10.86 13.80 -3.38
CA GLY A 62 10.54 13.07 -4.62
C GLY A 62 9.05 13.06 -4.97
N ALA A 63 8.17 13.20 -3.97
CA ALA A 63 6.73 13.29 -4.14
C ALA A 63 6.19 14.74 -4.17
N GLY A 64 7.03 15.74 -3.89
CA GLY A 64 6.62 17.15 -3.83
C GLY A 64 5.63 17.46 -2.69
N VAL A 65 5.73 16.74 -1.57
CA VAL A 65 4.85 16.90 -0.40
C VAL A 65 5.65 17.19 0.86
N GLU A 66 5.00 17.75 1.87
CA GLU A 66 5.63 17.99 3.18
C GLU A 66 5.96 16.66 3.90
N PRO A 67 7.01 16.61 4.74
CA PRO A 67 7.45 15.38 5.42
C PRO A 67 6.38 14.73 6.29
N GLU A 68 5.49 15.51 6.91
CA GLU A 68 4.36 15.03 7.70
C GLU A 68 3.32 14.30 6.82
N THR A 69 3.13 14.80 5.59
CA THR A 69 2.24 14.18 4.60
C THR A 69 2.86 12.90 4.07
N ALA A 70 4.16 12.90 3.78
CA ALA A 70 4.89 11.68 3.42
C ALA A 70 4.85 10.64 4.54
N ALA A 71 5.00 11.05 5.80
CA ALA A 71 4.91 10.20 6.98
C ALA A 71 3.50 9.58 7.14
N ALA A 72 2.45 10.38 6.99
CA ALA A 72 1.07 9.90 7.04
C ALA A 72 0.78 8.87 5.94
N LEU A 73 1.21 9.14 4.70
CA LEU A 73 1.06 8.22 3.57
C LEU A 73 1.85 6.92 3.77
N LEU A 74 3.06 6.99 4.31
CA LEU A 74 3.89 5.81 4.66
C LEU A 74 3.21 4.91 5.70
N LEU A 75 2.51 5.51 6.67
CA LEU A 75 1.76 4.81 7.70
C LEU A 75 0.37 4.33 7.25
N GLY A 76 0.00 4.61 5.99
CA GLY A 76 -1.29 4.23 5.41
C GLY A 76 -2.47 5.07 5.92
N ALA A 77 -2.19 6.22 6.53
CA ALA A 77 -3.21 7.20 6.87
C ALA A 77 -3.50 8.06 5.63
N VAL A 78 -4.76 8.10 5.21
CA VAL A 78 -5.23 9.13 4.27
C VAL A 78 -5.36 10.41 5.10
N PRO A 79 -4.60 11.48 4.83
CA PRO A 79 -4.72 12.71 5.60
C PRO A 79 -6.14 13.29 5.42
N GLU A 80 -6.87 13.37 6.54
CA GLU A 80 -8.18 14.01 6.65
C GLU A 80 -8.01 15.53 6.65
N THR A 81 -7.62 16.16 5.52
CA THR A 81 -7.83 17.61 5.27
C THR A 81 -7.57 17.99 3.80
N PRO A 82 -8.16 19.10 3.31
CA PRO A 82 -8.79 19.14 1.99
C PRO A 82 -7.83 19.63 0.91
N TRP A 83 -7.73 18.88 -0.18
CA TRP A 83 -7.04 19.22 -1.44
C TRP A 83 -7.57 20.48 -2.16
N ARG A 84 -8.42 21.30 -1.52
CA ARG A 84 -9.11 22.47 -2.12
C ARG A 84 -8.43 23.83 -1.92
N LYS A 85 -7.27 23.92 -1.27
CA LYS A 85 -6.58 25.22 -1.08
C LYS A 85 -5.13 25.16 -1.54
N ARG A 86 -4.89 25.12 -2.85
CA ARG A 86 -3.69 25.64 -3.55
C ARG A 86 -3.83 25.44 -5.06
N LEU A 87 -4.76 26.18 -5.66
CA LEU A 87 -4.64 26.62 -7.04
C LEU A 87 -4.70 28.15 -6.98
N PRO A 88 -3.73 28.90 -7.54
CA PRO A 88 -3.89 30.34 -7.71
C PRO A 88 -5.17 30.57 -8.53
N ALA A 89 -5.96 31.56 -8.13
CA ALA A 89 -7.14 31.99 -8.87
C ALA A 89 -6.71 32.47 -10.26
N ALA A 90 -6.68 31.55 -11.24
CA ALA A 90 -6.62 31.90 -12.64
C ALA A 90 -8.02 32.38 -13.03
N THR A 91 -8.06 33.64 -13.47
CA THR A 91 -9.22 34.33 -14.01
C THR A 91 -9.96 33.41 -14.99
N VAL A 92 -11.24 33.17 -14.73
CA VAL A 92 -12.13 32.40 -15.59
C VAL A 92 -12.28 33.16 -16.90
N ASN A 93 -11.55 32.74 -17.93
CA ASN A 93 -12.00 32.94 -19.30
C ASN A 93 -12.81 31.70 -19.68
N GLU A 94 -14.09 31.92 -19.95
CA GLU A 94 -15.05 30.91 -20.38
C GLU A 94 -14.56 30.24 -21.67
N VAL A 95 -14.11 28.99 -21.55
CA VAL A 95 -13.92 28.10 -22.69
C VAL A 95 -15.23 27.35 -22.89
N PRO A 96 -15.93 27.47 -24.04
CA PRO A 96 -17.19 26.79 -24.24
C PRO A 96 -16.98 25.28 -24.34
N LEU A 97 -17.68 24.52 -23.51
CA LEU A 97 -17.82 23.07 -23.68
C LEU A 97 -18.74 22.81 -24.90
N PRO A 98 -18.36 21.97 -25.87
CA PRO A 98 -19.26 21.62 -26.96
C PRO A 98 -20.40 20.74 -26.45
N ARG A 99 -21.64 21.18 -26.66
CA ARG A 99 -22.86 20.38 -26.45
C ARG A 99 -22.85 19.21 -27.41
N ALA A 100 -22.96 18.00 -26.87
CA ALA A 100 -23.29 16.80 -27.64
C ALA A 100 -24.66 16.98 -28.31
N ALA A 101 -24.70 16.87 -29.64
CA ALA A 101 -25.92 16.81 -30.42
C ALA A 101 -26.36 15.35 -30.59
N LEU A 102 -27.67 15.12 -30.43
CA LEU A 102 -28.36 13.84 -30.66
C LEU A 102 -28.40 13.49 -32.18
N PRO A 103 -28.59 12.20 -32.53
CA PRO A 103 -28.40 11.69 -33.88
C PRO A 103 -29.60 12.02 -34.78
N GLY A 104 -29.34 12.78 -35.84
CA GLY A 104 -30.24 13.03 -36.96
C GLY A 104 -29.42 13.66 -38.08
N ASP A 105 -29.48 13.05 -39.26
CA ASP A 105 -28.76 13.39 -40.50
C ASP A 105 -27.27 13.00 -40.53
N ALA A 106 -27.04 11.69 -40.41
CA ALA A 106 -25.83 11.05 -40.89
C ALA A 106 -25.77 11.16 -42.43
N THR A 107 -25.08 12.18 -42.93
CA THR A 107 -24.44 12.10 -44.25
C THR A 107 -22.95 12.39 -44.10
N SER A 108 -22.18 11.30 -44.18
CA SER A 108 -20.74 11.18 -44.48
C SER A 108 -19.74 12.10 -43.77
N ALA A 109 -19.18 11.64 -42.65
CA ALA A 109 -17.82 11.96 -42.23
C ALA A 109 -17.30 10.87 -41.29
N ALA A 110 -17.01 9.69 -41.85
CA ALA A 110 -16.29 8.62 -41.16
C ALA A 110 -14.84 8.63 -41.66
N ASP A 111 -13.90 8.59 -40.70
CA ASP A 111 -12.50 8.15 -40.82
C ASP A 111 -11.65 8.64 -42.01
N ASP A 112 -10.94 9.75 -41.81
CA ASP A 112 -9.71 10.11 -42.54
C ASP A 112 -8.46 9.91 -41.64
N ALA A 113 -8.44 8.87 -40.79
CA ALA A 113 -7.20 8.45 -40.14
C ALA A 113 -6.39 7.63 -41.15
N ASP A 114 -5.25 8.16 -41.62
CA ASP A 114 -4.32 7.43 -42.50
C ASP A 114 -4.03 6.04 -41.92
N PRO A 115 -4.49 4.96 -42.57
CA PRO A 115 -4.31 3.59 -42.07
C PRO A 115 -2.83 3.24 -41.86
N ALA A 116 -1.91 3.86 -42.62
CA ALA A 116 -0.48 3.66 -42.48
C ALA A 116 0.06 4.29 -41.18
N ALA A 117 -0.42 5.48 -40.82
CA ALA A 117 -0.03 6.15 -39.56
C ALA A 117 -0.53 5.38 -38.33
N GLN A 118 -1.74 4.81 -38.40
CA GLN A 118 -2.30 4.00 -37.33
C GLN A 118 -1.53 2.69 -37.13
N LEU A 119 -1.14 2.02 -38.22
CA LEU A 119 -0.31 0.80 -38.17
C LEU A 119 1.08 1.08 -37.58
N ALA A 120 1.71 2.18 -37.99
CA ALA A 120 3.03 2.58 -37.46
C ALA A 120 3.00 2.92 -35.95
N LEU A 121 1.88 3.46 -35.43
CA LEU A 121 1.70 3.69 -34.00
C LEU A 121 1.57 2.37 -33.23
N VAL A 122 0.80 1.41 -33.75
CA VAL A 122 0.65 0.07 -33.15
C VAL A 122 1.98 -0.68 -33.14
N GLU A 123 2.77 -0.60 -34.22
CA GLU A 123 4.12 -1.18 -34.28
C GLU A 123 5.04 -0.64 -33.18
N ARG A 124 5.09 0.68 -33.00
CA ARG A 124 5.93 1.32 -31.98
C ARG A 124 5.46 1.04 -30.55
N LEU A 125 4.16 1.14 -30.28
CA LEU A 125 3.62 0.92 -28.93
C LEU A 125 3.72 -0.56 -28.51
N GLY A 126 3.52 -1.49 -29.44
CA GLY A 126 3.60 -2.92 -29.21
C GLY A 126 5.02 -3.50 -29.22
N GLY A 127 6.03 -2.73 -29.64
CA GLY A 127 7.37 -3.26 -29.90
C GLY A 127 7.34 -4.35 -30.96
N LEU A 128 6.58 -4.12 -32.03
CA LEU A 128 6.32 -5.07 -33.10
C LEU A 128 7.06 -4.64 -34.37
N GLY A 129 7.47 -5.63 -35.16
CA GLY A 129 7.96 -5.42 -36.51
C GLY A 129 7.58 -6.62 -37.36
N TRP A 130 7.07 -6.38 -38.56
CA TRP A 130 6.76 -7.45 -39.50
C TRP A 130 7.74 -7.50 -40.67
N ALA A 131 7.81 -8.68 -41.28
CA ALA A 131 8.48 -8.94 -42.54
C ALA A 131 7.62 -9.79 -43.47
N ARG A 132 7.83 -9.59 -44.77
CA ARG A 132 7.38 -10.49 -45.82
C ARG A 132 8.59 -10.94 -46.63
N TRP A 133 8.73 -12.24 -46.83
CA TRP A 133 9.69 -12.80 -47.78
C TRP A 133 8.95 -13.42 -48.94
N ASP A 134 9.27 -13.03 -50.16
CA ASP A 134 8.79 -13.66 -51.37
C ASP A 134 9.75 -14.79 -51.75
N LEU A 135 9.25 -16.02 -51.79
CA LEU A 135 10.07 -17.22 -51.97
C LEU A 135 10.41 -17.48 -53.43
N ALA A 136 9.66 -16.90 -54.37
CA ALA A 136 9.91 -17.05 -55.80
C ALA A 136 11.01 -16.09 -56.28
N THR A 137 11.00 -14.86 -55.79
CA THR A 137 11.96 -13.81 -56.16
C THR A 137 13.14 -13.70 -55.20
N GLY A 138 12.99 -14.20 -53.97
CA GLY A 138 13.97 -14.00 -52.89
C GLY A 138 13.91 -12.61 -52.26
N GLU A 139 12.97 -11.75 -52.68
CA GLU A 139 12.83 -10.40 -52.13
C GLU A 139 12.32 -10.43 -50.69
N ALA A 140 12.92 -9.59 -49.85
CA ALA A 140 12.49 -9.38 -48.48
C ALA A 140 11.93 -7.96 -48.34
N ARG A 141 10.87 -7.80 -47.56
CA ARG A 141 10.30 -6.50 -47.19
C ARG A 141 10.12 -6.45 -45.68
N TRP A 142 10.72 -5.46 -45.05
CA TRP A 142 10.65 -5.24 -43.61
C TRP A 142 9.88 -3.95 -43.31
N SER A 143 9.11 -3.98 -42.23
CA SER A 143 8.57 -2.78 -41.59
C SER A 143 9.66 -1.94 -40.92
N ALA A 144 9.38 -0.66 -40.67
CA ALA A 144 10.27 0.20 -39.89
C ALA A 144 10.53 -0.36 -38.49
N GLY A 145 9.48 -0.90 -37.83
CA GLY A 145 9.61 -1.52 -36.51
C GLY A 145 10.56 -2.72 -36.49
N LEU A 146 10.65 -3.50 -37.57
CA LEU A 146 11.56 -4.64 -37.62
C LEU A 146 13.03 -4.23 -37.73
N TYR A 147 13.33 -3.15 -38.46
CA TYR A 147 14.68 -2.56 -38.48
C TYR A 147 15.10 -2.09 -37.09
N GLU A 148 14.19 -1.46 -36.33
CA GLU A 148 14.44 -1.04 -34.95
C GLU A 148 14.66 -2.25 -34.01
N LEU A 149 13.86 -3.31 -34.15
CA LEU A 149 14.02 -4.54 -33.36
C LEU A 149 15.37 -5.23 -33.61
N PHE A 150 15.84 -5.26 -34.86
CA PHE A 150 17.14 -5.81 -35.22
C PHE A 150 18.32 -4.83 -35.03
N GLY A 151 18.04 -3.56 -34.70
CA GLY A 151 19.06 -2.51 -34.59
C GLY A 151 19.84 -2.33 -35.89
N ARG A 152 19.15 -2.45 -37.04
CA ARG A 152 19.73 -2.43 -38.38
C ARG A 152 19.35 -1.14 -39.10
N ASP A 153 20.33 -0.54 -39.79
CA ASP A 153 20.09 0.62 -40.65
C ASP A 153 19.20 0.23 -41.85
N PRO A 154 18.07 0.91 -42.10
CA PRO A 154 17.25 0.70 -43.29
C PRO A 154 18.02 0.81 -44.62
N ALA A 155 19.09 1.61 -44.68
CA ALA A 155 19.94 1.73 -45.87
C ALA A 155 20.68 0.43 -46.23
N ALA A 156 20.91 -0.45 -45.25
CA ALA A 156 21.52 -1.76 -45.46
C ALA A 156 20.53 -2.79 -46.04
N GLY A 157 19.26 -2.43 -46.20
CA GLY A 157 18.21 -3.29 -46.71
C GLY A 157 17.80 -4.42 -45.75
N PRO A 158 16.74 -5.16 -46.09
CA PRO A 158 16.20 -6.23 -45.24
C PRO A 158 17.10 -7.47 -45.24
N VAL A 159 17.07 -8.25 -44.17
CA VAL A 159 17.80 -9.53 -44.13
C VAL A 159 17.03 -10.57 -44.93
N ALA A 160 17.72 -11.23 -45.86
CA ALA A 160 17.18 -12.35 -46.62
C ALA A 160 16.85 -13.53 -45.71
N LEU A 161 15.85 -14.33 -46.09
CA LEU A 161 15.32 -15.40 -45.24
C LEU A 161 16.39 -16.45 -44.86
N ASP A 162 17.24 -16.81 -45.81
CA ASP A 162 18.35 -17.75 -45.67
C ASP A 162 19.42 -17.28 -44.68
N ARG A 163 19.61 -15.97 -44.54
CA ARG A 163 20.56 -15.34 -43.60
C ARG A 163 19.95 -14.98 -42.26
N LEU A 164 18.65 -15.16 -42.08
CA LEU A 164 17.99 -14.83 -40.81
C LEU A 164 18.52 -15.70 -39.66
N ALA A 165 18.88 -16.96 -39.94
CA ALA A 165 19.46 -17.88 -38.96
C ALA A 165 20.83 -17.42 -38.41
N GLU A 166 21.61 -16.64 -39.18
CA GLU A 166 22.90 -16.09 -38.73
C GLU A 166 22.75 -15.14 -37.54
N HIS A 167 21.58 -14.51 -37.44
CA HIS A 167 21.25 -13.60 -36.36
C HIS A 167 20.74 -14.33 -35.11
N VAL A 168 20.37 -15.61 -35.22
CA VAL A 168 19.90 -16.41 -34.08
C VAL A 168 21.08 -16.84 -33.21
N VAL A 169 20.91 -16.80 -31.89
CA VAL A 169 21.91 -17.33 -30.95
C VAL A 169 22.06 -18.85 -31.18
N PRO A 170 23.28 -19.42 -31.24
CA PRO A 170 23.51 -20.82 -31.60
C PRO A 170 22.67 -21.84 -30.81
N ALA A 171 22.43 -21.57 -29.52
CA ALA A 171 21.61 -22.42 -28.67
C ALA A 171 20.13 -22.53 -29.12
N ASP A 172 19.63 -21.54 -29.86
CA ASP A 172 18.24 -21.46 -30.30
C ASP A 172 18.09 -21.87 -31.79
N LEU A 173 19.18 -22.19 -32.50
CA LEU A 173 19.14 -22.66 -33.89
C LEU A 173 18.23 -23.88 -34.11
N PRO A 174 18.21 -24.92 -33.24
CA PRO A 174 17.29 -26.04 -33.42
C PRO A 174 15.81 -25.64 -33.41
N HIS A 175 15.47 -24.58 -32.65
CA HIS A 175 14.10 -24.05 -32.59
C HIS A 175 13.77 -23.27 -33.87
N ALA A 176 14.72 -22.47 -34.39
CA ALA A 176 14.57 -21.77 -35.66
C ALA A 176 14.44 -22.74 -36.86
N GLU A 177 15.17 -23.85 -36.85
CA GLU A 177 15.05 -24.91 -37.85
C GLU A 177 13.69 -25.62 -37.79
N HIS A 178 13.20 -25.93 -36.58
CA HIS A 178 11.87 -26.52 -36.41
C HIS A 178 10.78 -25.58 -36.93
N PHE A 179 10.89 -24.29 -36.59
CA PHE A 179 9.99 -23.25 -37.06
C PHE A 179 9.98 -23.15 -38.59
N THR A 180 11.15 -23.13 -39.22
CA THR A 180 11.29 -23.10 -40.69
C THR A 180 10.69 -24.35 -41.34
N ARG A 181 10.90 -25.53 -40.74
CA ARG A 181 10.32 -26.79 -41.22
C ARG A 181 8.80 -26.79 -41.12
N ALA A 182 8.22 -26.21 -40.07
CA ALA A 182 6.78 -26.05 -39.95
C ALA A 182 6.20 -25.20 -41.09
N LEU A 183 6.83 -24.06 -41.37
CA LEU A 183 6.36 -23.09 -42.36
C LEU A 183 6.54 -23.58 -43.81
N LEU A 184 7.74 -24.06 -44.15
CA LEU A 184 8.08 -24.42 -45.53
C LEU A 184 7.80 -25.89 -45.85
N GLY A 185 8.04 -26.78 -44.90
CA GLY A 185 7.85 -28.22 -45.08
C GLY A 185 6.40 -28.65 -44.83
N ARG A 186 5.83 -28.26 -43.69
CA ARG A 186 4.47 -28.65 -43.28
C ARG A 186 3.38 -27.68 -43.73
N ARG A 187 3.75 -26.45 -44.12
CA ARG A 187 2.83 -25.41 -44.59
C ARG A 187 1.85 -24.95 -43.50
N GLU A 188 2.31 -24.97 -42.25
CA GLU A 188 1.51 -24.65 -41.07
C GLU A 188 1.96 -23.29 -40.49
N PRO A 189 1.02 -22.45 -40.00
CA PRO A 189 1.38 -21.32 -39.15
C PRO A 189 2.17 -21.79 -37.92
N ALA A 190 3.15 -21.00 -37.52
CA ALA A 190 4.06 -21.36 -36.44
C ALA A 190 4.37 -20.16 -35.54
N ASP A 191 4.77 -20.47 -34.32
CA ASP A 191 5.18 -19.53 -33.28
C ASP A 191 6.50 -20.02 -32.66
N VAL A 192 7.43 -19.12 -32.41
CA VAL A 192 8.65 -19.44 -31.67
C VAL A 192 9.19 -18.22 -30.91
N GLU A 193 9.71 -18.43 -29.70
CA GLU A 193 10.55 -17.45 -29.02
C GLU A 193 12.04 -17.79 -29.23
N LEU A 194 12.81 -16.82 -29.73
CA LEU A 194 14.23 -16.98 -30.05
C LEU A 194 15.04 -15.79 -29.52
N ARG A 195 16.29 -16.06 -29.15
CA ARG A 195 17.27 -14.99 -28.93
C ARG A 195 17.96 -14.64 -30.23
N VAL A 196 17.91 -13.35 -30.60
CA VAL A 196 18.59 -12.81 -31.78
C VAL A 196 19.66 -11.80 -31.39
N ARG A 197 20.74 -11.76 -32.16
CA ARG A 197 21.79 -10.75 -32.10
C ARG A 197 21.36 -9.56 -32.96
N ALA A 198 21.03 -8.46 -32.29
CA ALA A 198 20.50 -7.23 -32.88
C ALA A 198 21.34 -6.04 -32.40
N GLY A 199 21.99 -5.33 -33.32
CA GLY A 199 22.82 -4.15 -33.01
C GLY A 199 23.89 -4.38 -31.94
N GLY A 200 24.51 -5.57 -31.90
CA GLY A 200 25.53 -5.94 -30.89
C GLY A 200 24.97 -6.39 -29.53
N THR A 201 23.64 -6.44 -29.36
CA THR A 201 22.98 -6.94 -28.14
C THR A 201 22.17 -8.20 -28.43
N VAL A 202 21.91 -9.01 -27.40
CA VAL A 202 20.99 -10.16 -27.52
C VAL A 202 19.58 -9.71 -27.10
N ARG A 203 18.61 -9.87 -27.99
CA ARG A 203 17.18 -9.59 -27.75
C ARG A 203 16.37 -10.88 -27.78
N HIS A 204 15.30 -10.93 -26.99
CA HIS A 204 14.34 -12.03 -27.00
C HIS A 204 13.14 -11.65 -27.85
N LEU A 205 12.98 -12.29 -29.01
CA LEU A 205 11.88 -12.02 -29.92
C LEU A 205 10.94 -13.22 -29.98
N ARG A 206 9.64 -12.96 -29.97
CA ARG A 206 8.61 -13.92 -30.38
C ARG A 206 8.31 -13.69 -31.85
N ALA A 207 8.48 -14.72 -32.67
CA ALA A 207 8.15 -14.70 -34.10
C ALA A 207 6.88 -15.52 -34.33
N MET A 208 5.88 -14.90 -34.94
CA MET A 208 4.62 -15.51 -35.34
C MET A 208 4.55 -15.44 -36.87
N ALA A 209 4.52 -16.58 -37.53
CA ALA A 209 4.62 -16.67 -38.97
C ALA A 209 3.51 -17.50 -39.59
N GLU A 210 3.13 -17.12 -40.79
CA GLU A 210 2.21 -17.87 -41.64
C GLU A 210 2.77 -17.97 -43.07
N PRO A 211 2.70 -19.16 -43.70
CA PRO A 211 3.03 -19.32 -45.10
C PRO A 211 1.86 -18.86 -45.98
N VAL A 212 2.19 -18.14 -47.05
CA VAL A 212 1.25 -17.76 -48.11
C VAL A 212 1.44 -18.74 -49.25
N LEU A 213 0.42 -19.54 -49.54
CA LEU A 213 0.46 -20.59 -50.55
C LEU A 213 0.02 -20.06 -51.92
N ASP A 214 0.60 -20.58 -53.00
CA ASP A 214 0.13 -20.36 -54.37
C ASP A 214 -1.08 -21.25 -54.73
N ALA A 215 -1.53 -21.17 -55.99
CA ALA A 215 -2.62 -21.99 -56.51
C ALA A 215 -2.32 -23.51 -56.53
N GLY A 216 -1.03 -23.90 -56.48
CA GLY A 216 -0.57 -25.28 -56.37
C GLY A 216 -0.45 -25.77 -54.93
N GLY A 217 -0.68 -24.91 -53.95
CA GLY A 217 -0.54 -25.22 -52.53
C GLY A 217 0.91 -25.20 -52.04
N GLU A 218 1.84 -24.64 -52.81
CA GLU A 218 3.24 -24.48 -52.40
C GLU A 218 3.48 -23.10 -51.77
N PRO A 219 4.37 -22.98 -50.76
CA PRO A 219 4.70 -21.69 -50.17
C PRO A 219 5.29 -20.72 -51.20
N ALA A 220 4.56 -19.65 -51.51
CA ALA A 220 5.01 -18.55 -52.38
C ALA A 220 5.63 -17.39 -51.60
N ALA A 221 5.19 -17.18 -50.35
CA ALA A 221 5.76 -16.16 -49.47
C ALA A 221 5.61 -16.53 -48.00
N LEU A 222 6.37 -15.88 -47.13
CA LEU A 222 6.19 -15.93 -45.68
C LEU A 222 5.78 -14.55 -45.17
N ARG A 223 4.79 -14.49 -44.27
CA ARG A 223 4.49 -13.29 -43.48
C ARG A 223 4.84 -13.59 -42.03
N VAL A 224 5.63 -12.72 -41.40
CA VAL A 224 6.11 -12.92 -40.03
C VAL A 224 5.97 -11.63 -39.25
N VAL A 225 5.42 -11.72 -38.04
CA VAL A 225 5.41 -10.65 -37.04
C VAL A 225 6.37 -11.02 -35.93
N PHE A 226 7.28 -10.10 -35.61
CA PHE A 226 8.20 -10.18 -34.49
C PHE A 226 7.73 -9.26 -33.38
N GLN A 227 7.78 -9.74 -32.14
CA GLN A 227 7.47 -8.99 -30.93
C GLN A 227 8.62 -9.08 -29.95
N ASP A 228 8.95 -7.98 -29.27
CA ASP A 228 9.87 -8.02 -28.12
C ASP A 228 9.23 -8.74 -26.92
N ALA A 229 9.63 -10.00 -26.72
CA ALA A 229 9.10 -10.87 -25.67
C ALA A 229 9.60 -10.47 -24.26
N ALA A 230 10.70 -9.73 -24.16
CA ALA A 230 11.18 -9.23 -22.87
C ALA A 230 10.26 -8.16 -22.27
N ARG A 231 9.53 -7.42 -23.12
CA ARG A 231 8.58 -6.40 -22.70
C ARG A 231 7.33 -7.03 -22.06
N GLY A 232 6.70 -8.01 -22.72
CA GLY A 232 5.53 -8.71 -22.20
C GLY A 232 5.78 -9.39 -20.84
N ARG A 233 6.92 -10.07 -20.70
CA ARG A 233 7.28 -10.73 -19.43
C ARG A 233 7.47 -9.78 -18.26
N ARG A 234 8.00 -8.56 -18.51
CA ARG A 234 8.17 -7.56 -17.45
C ARG A 234 6.81 -7.05 -16.96
N ASP A 235 5.89 -6.79 -17.86
CA ASP A 235 4.55 -6.30 -17.51
C ASP A 235 3.75 -7.35 -16.73
N ASP A 236 3.81 -8.62 -17.14
CA ASP A 236 3.16 -9.74 -16.44
C ASP A 236 3.74 -9.95 -15.04
N LEU A 237 5.07 -9.90 -14.89
CA LEU A 237 5.74 -10.06 -13.60
C LEU A 237 5.41 -8.91 -12.64
N LEU A 238 5.37 -7.68 -13.16
CA LEU A 238 4.98 -6.50 -12.39
C LEU A 238 3.51 -6.59 -11.95
N ALA A 239 2.61 -7.01 -12.84
CA ALA A 239 1.20 -7.23 -12.52
C ALA A 239 1.01 -8.32 -11.44
N ALA A 240 1.70 -9.45 -11.58
CA ALA A 240 1.67 -10.54 -10.61
C ALA A 240 2.20 -10.11 -9.24
N THR A 241 3.27 -9.31 -9.21
CA THR A 241 3.86 -8.78 -7.99
C THR A 241 2.92 -7.77 -7.31
N ARG A 242 2.31 -6.86 -8.07
CA ARG A 242 1.30 -5.91 -7.57
C ARG A 242 0.11 -6.63 -6.95
N LEU A 243 -0.42 -7.66 -7.62
CA LEU A 243 -1.53 -8.46 -7.10
C LEU A 243 -1.16 -9.20 -5.80
N ARG A 244 0.06 -9.75 -5.73
CA ARG A 244 0.58 -10.42 -4.53
C ARG A 244 0.70 -9.45 -3.35
N LEU A 245 1.24 -8.26 -3.58
CA LEU A 245 1.35 -7.20 -2.57
C LEU A 245 -0.03 -6.76 -2.09
N ALA A 246 -0.98 -6.49 -3.00
CA ALA A 246 -2.34 -6.09 -2.65
C ALA A 246 -3.05 -7.13 -1.77
N ARG A 247 -2.92 -8.43 -2.12
CA ARG A 247 -3.46 -9.52 -1.29
C ARG A 247 -2.83 -9.58 0.09
N GLN A 248 -1.51 -9.38 0.19
CA GLN A 248 -0.82 -9.35 1.47
C GLN A 248 -1.26 -8.16 2.33
N HIS A 249 -1.45 -6.98 1.73
CA HIS A 249 -1.96 -5.80 2.43
C HIS A 249 -3.37 -6.02 2.98
N LEU A 250 -4.28 -6.58 2.18
CA LEU A 250 -5.64 -6.91 2.62
C LEU A 250 -5.63 -7.89 3.79
N ARG A 251 -4.84 -8.95 3.70
CA ARG A 251 -4.72 -9.95 4.77
C ARG A 251 -4.21 -9.33 6.08
N LEU A 252 -3.16 -8.52 6.01
CA LEU A 252 -2.61 -7.84 7.19
C LEU A 252 -3.63 -6.84 7.79
N ALA A 253 -4.42 -6.17 6.95
CA ALA A 253 -5.48 -5.27 7.42
C ALA A 253 -6.59 -6.05 8.16
N GLU A 254 -7.01 -7.20 7.64
CA GLU A 254 -8.01 -8.07 8.27
C GLU A 254 -7.53 -8.62 9.63
N GLU A 255 -6.28 -9.09 9.67
CA GLU A 255 -5.64 -9.57 10.91
C GLU A 255 -5.55 -8.44 11.96
N ARG A 256 -5.18 -7.21 11.53
CA ARG A 256 -5.17 -6.01 12.39
C ARG A 256 -6.56 -5.68 12.92
N ARG A 257 -7.57 -5.68 12.07
CA ARG A 257 -8.96 -5.42 12.45
C ARG A 257 -9.43 -6.41 13.51
N THR A 258 -9.19 -7.70 13.28
CA THR A 258 -9.57 -8.78 14.20
C THR A 258 -8.89 -8.61 15.56
N ALA A 259 -7.59 -8.28 15.59
CA ALA A 259 -6.86 -8.04 16.83
C ALA A 259 -7.40 -6.85 17.62
N VAL A 260 -7.75 -5.74 16.94
CA VAL A 260 -8.35 -4.56 17.57
C VAL A 260 -9.75 -4.85 18.12
N GLU A 261 -10.58 -5.58 17.36
CA GLU A 261 -11.91 -5.99 17.80
C GLU A 261 -11.84 -6.90 19.05
N LEU A 262 -10.94 -7.88 19.05
CA LEU A 262 -10.69 -8.74 20.22
C LEU A 262 -10.22 -7.90 21.42
N GLN A 263 -9.27 -6.98 21.22
CA GLN A 263 -8.78 -6.13 22.30
C GLN A 263 -9.89 -5.24 22.88
N ARG A 264 -10.74 -4.64 22.05
CA ARG A 264 -11.89 -3.83 22.51
C ARG A 264 -12.91 -4.67 23.28
N ALA A 265 -13.11 -5.93 22.89
CA ALA A 265 -13.96 -6.85 23.64
C ALA A 265 -13.38 -7.18 25.03
N LEU A 266 -12.05 -7.30 25.14
CA LEU A 266 -11.36 -7.60 26.40
C LEU A 266 -11.18 -6.37 27.31
N LEU A 267 -11.04 -5.17 26.73
CA LEU A 267 -10.85 -3.89 27.43
C LEU A 267 -11.83 -2.84 26.87
N PRO A 268 -13.07 -2.78 27.41
CA PRO A 268 -14.07 -1.83 26.94
C PRO A 268 -13.68 -0.40 27.34
N LEU A 269 -13.10 0.35 26.38
CA LEU A 269 -12.76 1.76 26.57
C LEU A 269 -14.04 2.61 26.67
N PRO A 270 -14.26 3.33 27.78
CA PRO A 270 -15.41 4.23 27.89
C PRO A 270 -15.26 5.39 26.90
N ARG A 271 -16.38 5.82 26.31
CA ARG A 271 -16.43 6.93 25.31
C ARG A 271 -16.16 8.32 25.92
N GLY A 272 -15.92 8.40 27.23
CA GLY A 272 -15.68 9.63 27.97
C GLY A 272 -15.52 9.34 29.48
N PRO A 273 -15.36 10.38 30.31
CA PRO A 273 -15.32 10.21 31.76
C PRO A 273 -16.60 9.56 32.28
N ARG A 274 -16.46 8.60 33.19
CA ARG A 274 -17.56 8.00 33.94
C ARG A 274 -17.70 8.67 35.30
N ASP A 275 -18.95 8.95 35.66
CA ASP A 275 -19.31 9.34 37.01
C ASP A 275 -19.52 8.08 37.85
N LEU A 276 -18.81 8.03 38.97
CA LEU A 276 -18.85 6.97 39.97
C LEU A 276 -19.21 7.61 41.33
N PRO A 277 -19.69 6.84 42.32
CA PRO A 277 -19.98 7.37 43.65
C PRO A 277 -18.84 8.23 44.21
N GLY A 278 -19.07 9.54 44.31
CA GLY A 278 -18.10 10.50 44.84
C GLY A 278 -16.81 10.70 44.03
N LEU A 279 -16.71 10.23 42.78
CA LEU A 279 -15.54 10.45 41.91
C LEU A 279 -15.87 10.43 40.41
N ARG A 280 -15.01 11.06 39.61
CA ARG A 280 -15.10 11.04 38.15
C ARG A 280 -13.86 10.37 37.58
N ALA A 281 -14.03 9.25 36.88
CA ALA A 281 -12.93 8.45 36.35
C ALA A 281 -12.85 8.59 34.82
N ALA A 282 -11.65 8.81 34.31
CA ALA A 282 -11.35 8.79 32.88
C ALA A 282 -10.20 7.81 32.62
N VAL A 283 -10.22 7.14 31.47
CA VAL A 283 -9.20 6.15 31.11
C VAL A 283 -8.67 6.45 29.72
N ARG A 284 -7.36 6.37 29.58
CA ARG A 284 -6.65 6.47 28.30
C ARG A 284 -5.69 5.30 28.17
N TYR A 285 -5.85 4.53 27.10
CA TYR A 285 -5.01 3.38 26.79
C TYR A 285 -4.19 3.68 25.54
N LEU A 286 -2.85 3.66 25.66
CA LEU A 286 -1.92 3.97 24.57
C LEU A 286 -1.03 2.73 24.32
N PRO A 287 -1.38 1.88 23.33
CA PRO A 287 -0.57 0.70 23.03
C PRO A 287 0.78 1.11 22.45
N ALA A 288 1.84 0.38 22.82
CA ALA A 288 3.22 0.73 22.48
C ALA A 288 3.63 0.56 21.00
N CYS A 289 2.87 -0.14 20.14
CA CYS A 289 3.30 -0.38 18.74
C CYS A 289 2.16 -0.44 17.72
N GLY A 290 2.41 0.10 16.51
CA GLY A 290 1.53 0.09 15.32
C GLY A 290 1.41 -1.25 14.59
N GLY A 291 1.19 -2.33 15.34
CA GLY A 291 0.99 -3.69 14.80
C GLY A 291 -0.02 -4.48 15.63
N THR A 292 -0.43 -5.64 15.12
CA THR A 292 -1.40 -6.64 15.64
C THR A 292 -1.21 -7.14 17.09
N ARG A 293 -0.37 -6.49 17.90
CA ARG A 293 -0.06 -6.92 19.28
C ARG A 293 -1.07 -6.34 20.26
N VAL A 294 -1.89 -7.23 20.81
CA VAL A 294 -2.68 -6.96 22.00
C VAL A 294 -1.72 -6.81 23.21
N GLY A 295 -1.89 -5.72 23.97
CA GLY A 295 -1.05 -5.40 25.13
C GLY A 295 -1.43 -6.18 26.39
N GLY A 296 -0.47 -6.24 27.34
CA GLY A 296 -0.65 -6.84 28.67
C GLY A 296 -1.33 -5.92 29.67
N ASP A 297 -1.30 -4.60 29.41
CA ASP A 297 -1.91 -3.55 30.23
C ASP A 297 -3.43 -3.70 30.34
N TRP A 298 -3.98 -3.42 31.51
CA TRP A 298 -5.42 -3.43 31.79
C TRP A 298 -5.79 -2.48 32.91
N TYR A 299 -7.08 -2.20 33.02
CA TYR A 299 -7.66 -1.41 34.11
C TYR A 299 -9.04 -1.96 34.49
N GLU A 300 -9.49 -1.57 35.68
CA GLU A 300 -10.85 -1.77 36.15
C GLU A 300 -11.33 -0.53 36.91
N ALA A 301 -12.59 -0.16 36.72
CA ALA A 301 -13.22 0.95 37.44
C ALA A 301 -14.72 0.67 37.56
N ALA A 302 -15.14 0.24 38.76
CA ALA A 302 -16.48 -0.24 39.01
C ALA A 302 -17.03 0.28 40.34
N ALA A 303 -18.31 0.65 40.36
CA ALA A 303 -19.04 0.84 41.61
C ALA A 303 -19.37 -0.54 42.20
N LEU A 304 -19.12 -0.70 43.49
CA LEU A 304 -19.44 -1.90 44.26
C LEU A 304 -20.87 -1.82 44.82
N SER A 305 -21.42 -2.96 45.24
CA SER A 305 -22.79 -3.05 45.76
C SER A 305 -23.01 -2.30 47.08
N ASP A 306 -21.94 -2.03 47.83
CA ASP A 306 -21.93 -1.25 49.08
C ASP A 306 -21.87 0.27 48.83
N GLY A 307 -21.86 0.71 47.57
CA GLY A 307 -21.77 2.12 47.18
C GLY A 307 -20.35 2.66 47.12
N GLU A 308 -19.34 1.82 47.40
CA GLU A 308 -17.93 2.16 47.24
C GLU A 308 -17.46 2.00 45.80
N VAL A 309 -16.22 2.41 45.53
CA VAL A 309 -15.64 2.30 44.18
C VAL A 309 -14.36 1.48 44.19
N PHE A 310 -14.31 0.47 43.34
CA PHE A 310 -13.12 -0.32 43.07
C PHE A 310 -12.38 0.22 41.84
N LEU A 311 -11.07 0.39 41.98
CA LEU A 311 -10.16 0.81 40.92
C LEU A 311 -9.00 -0.18 40.85
N ALA A 312 -8.60 -0.57 39.65
CA ALA A 312 -7.37 -1.32 39.46
C ALA A 312 -6.69 -0.96 38.15
N ILE A 313 -5.37 -1.06 38.13
CA ILE A 313 -4.55 -0.98 36.91
C ILE A 313 -3.45 -2.01 37.03
N GLY A 314 -3.05 -2.62 35.92
CA GLY A 314 -1.94 -3.55 35.93
C GLY A 314 -1.40 -3.83 34.55
N ASP A 315 -0.31 -4.58 34.53
CA ASP A 315 0.37 -5.05 33.32
C ASP A 315 0.78 -6.51 33.51
N VAL A 316 0.47 -7.32 32.50
CA VAL A 316 0.89 -8.72 32.42
C VAL A 316 2.12 -8.81 31.53
N ALA A 317 3.19 -9.38 32.09
CA ALA A 317 4.45 -9.51 31.37
C ALA A 317 4.29 -10.30 30.06
N GLY A 318 4.92 -9.78 29.00
CA GLY A 318 4.90 -10.34 27.66
C GLY A 318 4.08 -9.50 26.69
N HIS A 319 3.86 -10.02 25.49
CA HIS A 319 3.09 -9.33 24.45
C HIS A 319 2.35 -10.31 23.54
N GLY A 320 1.28 -9.85 22.90
CA GLY A 320 0.51 -10.64 21.94
C GLY A 320 -0.56 -11.53 22.60
N PRO A 321 -1.06 -12.55 21.88
CA PRO A 321 -2.27 -13.28 22.29
C PRO A 321 -2.20 -13.93 23.68
N SER A 322 -1.04 -14.45 24.07
CA SER A 322 -0.85 -15.09 25.38
C SER A 322 -0.91 -14.06 26.52
N ALA A 323 -0.28 -12.88 26.34
CA ALA A 323 -0.35 -11.79 27.31
C ALA A 323 -1.78 -11.24 27.41
N ALA A 324 -2.50 -11.12 26.29
CA ALA A 324 -3.91 -10.73 26.27
C ALA A 324 -4.82 -11.70 27.04
N ALA A 325 -4.61 -13.00 26.86
CA ALA A 325 -5.33 -14.02 27.61
C ALA A 325 -4.98 -13.97 29.11
N GLY A 326 -3.70 -13.76 29.44
CA GLY A 326 -3.23 -13.52 30.81
C GLY A 326 -3.93 -12.32 31.44
N MET A 327 -3.93 -11.19 30.74
CA MET A 327 -4.58 -9.95 31.12
C MET A 327 -6.07 -10.14 31.37
N ALA A 328 -6.81 -10.77 30.43
CA ALA A 328 -8.23 -11.02 30.57
C ALA A 328 -8.55 -11.87 31.81
N ARG A 329 -7.71 -12.89 32.09
CA ARG A 329 -7.83 -13.70 33.30
C ARG A 329 -7.60 -12.89 34.57
N VAL A 330 -6.52 -12.11 34.63
CA VAL A 330 -6.18 -11.29 35.79
C VAL A 330 -7.28 -10.26 36.08
N ARG A 331 -7.69 -9.49 35.06
CA ARG A 331 -8.73 -8.48 35.16
C ARG A 331 -10.07 -9.06 35.64
N ASN A 332 -10.54 -10.14 35.01
CA ASN A 332 -11.84 -10.73 35.37
C ASN A 332 -11.81 -11.39 36.75
N ALA A 333 -10.71 -12.04 37.12
CA ALA A 333 -10.56 -12.63 38.45
C ALA A 333 -10.57 -11.57 39.55
N LEU A 334 -9.81 -10.49 39.35
CA LEU A 334 -9.76 -9.39 40.32
C LEU A 334 -11.11 -8.66 40.41
N SER A 335 -11.78 -8.44 39.28
CA SER A 335 -13.13 -7.87 39.24
C SER A 335 -14.13 -8.73 40.01
N GLY A 336 -14.08 -10.06 39.86
CA GLY A 336 -14.93 -10.97 40.62
C GLY A 336 -14.61 -11.01 42.12
N LEU A 337 -13.31 -10.96 42.48
CA LEU A 337 -12.88 -10.88 43.88
C LEU A 337 -13.32 -9.56 44.54
N ALA A 338 -13.36 -8.46 43.79
CA ALA A 338 -13.79 -7.16 44.31
C ALA A 338 -15.23 -7.18 44.85
N CYS A 339 -16.10 -8.04 44.31
CA CYS A 339 -17.47 -8.25 44.81
C CYS A 339 -17.52 -8.76 46.27
N THR A 340 -16.42 -9.28 46.82
CA THR A 340 -16.35 -9.74 48.22
C THR A 340 -16.28 -8.59 49.24
N GLY A 341 -16.00 -7.36 48.80
CA GLY A 341 -15.77 -6.24 49.71
C GLY A 341 -14.53 -6.45 50.59
N ALA A 342 -13.53 -7.24 50.16
CA ALA A 342 -12.26 -7.33 50.87
C ALA A 342 -11.39 -6.08 50.63
N ALA A 343 -10.42 -5.86 51.54
CA ALA A 343 -9.43 -4.80 51.38
C ALA A 343 -8.45 -5.11 50.22
N PRO A 344 -7.87 -4.09 49.55
CA PRO A 344 -7.04 -4.29 48.35
C PRO A 344 -5.86 -5.27 48.51
N ASP A 345 -5.19 -5.27 49.65
CA ASP A 345 -4.10 -6.19 49.98
C ASP A 345 -4.56 -7.66 49.96
N ARG A 346 -5.74 -7.92 50.54
CA ARG A 346 -6.35 -9.25 50.55
C ARG A 346 -6.81 -9.70 49.17
N LEU A 347 -7.32 -8.77 48.36
CA LEU A 347 -7.70 -9.04 46.97
C LEU A 347 -6.49 -9.46 46.13
N LEU A 348 -5.38 -8.72 46.22
CA LEU A 348 -4.14 -9.04 45.50
C LEU A 348 -3.51 -10.34 46.00
N ALA A 349 -3.53 -10.60 47.31
CA ALA A 349 -3.06 -11.87 47.86
C ALA A 349 -3.92 -13.06 47.40
N ALA A 350 -5.23 -12.90 47.32
CA ALA A 350 -6.14 -13.91 46.80
C ALA A 350 -5.93 -14.15 45.31
N LEU A 351 -5.76 -13.09 44.51
CA LEU A 351 -5.41 -13.17 43.09
C LEU A 351 -4.09 -13.93 42.90
N ASN A 352 -3.04 -13.60 43.65
CA ASN A 352 -1.75 -14.28 43.57
C ASN A 352 -1.87 -15.77 43.89
N ARG A 353 -2.58 -16.14 44.97
CA ARG A 353 -2.87 -17.56 45.27
C ARG A 353 -3.64 -18.25 44.15
N MET A 354 -4.63 -17.58 43.54
CA MET A 354 -5.40 -18.13 42.43
C MET A 354 -4.51 -18.38 41.20
N LEU A 355 -3.59 -17.48 40.90
CA LEU A 355 -2.67 -17.62 39.78
C LEU A 355 -1.64 -18.74 40.03
N LEU A 356 -1.12 -18.85 41.25
CA LEU A 356 -0.12 -19.87 41.62
C LEU A 356 -0.70 -21.29 41.77
N ASN A 357 -1.94 -21.42 42.24
CA ASN A 357 -2.56 -22.72 42.53
C ASN A 357 -3.31 -23.33 41.34
N ARG A 358 -3.24 -22.71 40.16
CA ARG A 358 -3.87 -23.26 38.95
C ARG A 358 -2.96 -24.29 38.29
N THR A 359 -3.32 -25.55 38.42
CA THR A 359 -2.81 -26.63 37.57
C THR A 359 -3.69 -26.70 36.31
N PRO A 360 -3.14 -26.57 35.09
CA PRO A 360 -3.88 -26.84 33.86
C PRO A 360 -4.42 -28.28 33.81
N LEU A 361 -5.51 -28.49 33.05
CA LEU A 361 -6.10 -29.82 32.82
C LEU A 361 -5.11 -30.79 32.15
N ASP A 362 -4.17 -30.29 31.36
CA ASP A 362 -3.20 -31.08 30.59
C ASP A 362 -1.92 -31.45 31.37
N GLY A 363 -1.93 -31.30 32.70
CA GLY A 363 -0.80 -31.62 33.59
C GLY A 363 0.00 -30.40 34.05
N PRO A 364 1.17 -30.58 34.71
CA PRO A 364 1.94 -29.47 35.25
C PRO A 364 2.44 -28.57 34.13
N ALA A 365 2.18 -27.26 34.27
CA ALA A 365 2.58 -26.23 33.31
C ALA A 365 4.07 -26.34 32.92
N ARG A 366 4.36 -26.63 31.64
CA ARG A 366 5.72 -26.62 31.08
C ARG A 366 5.88 -25.44 30.12
N GLY A 367 6.98 -24.69 30.24
CA GLY A 367 7.30 -23.61 29.31
C GLY A 367 6.27 -22.47 29.31
N ARG A 368 5.55 -22.28 28.18
CA ARG A 368 4.60 -21.16 27.94
C ARG A 368 3.34 -21.19 28.83
N ASP A 369 3.11 -22.26 29.59
CA ASP A 369 1.94 -22.40 30.48
C ASP A 369 2.18 -21.93 31.92
N ARG A 370 3.36 -21.35 32.22
CA ARG A 370 3.61 -20.75 33.55
C ARG A 370 2.53 -19.70 33.89
N PRO A 371 2.17 -19.57 35.18
CA PRO A 371 1.24 -18.54 35.59
C PRO A 371 1.76 -17.17 35.15
N PRO A 372 0.90 -16.31 34.56
CA PRO A 372 1.33 -15.02 34.08
C PRO A 372 1.87 -14.19 35.25
N THR A 373 3.08 -13.66 35.11
CA THR A 373 3.59 -12.65 36.02
C THR A 373 2.95 -11.32 35.68
N ALA A 374 2.30 -10.71 36.66
CA ALA A 374 1.62 -9.44 36.49
C ALA A 374 2.03 -8.46 37.60
N SER A 375 2.14 -7.19 37.24
CA SER A 375 2.15 -6.09 38.19
C SER A 375 0.74 -5.51 38.25
N ALA A 376 0.25 -5.17 39.45
CA ALA A 376 -1.07 -4.60 39.61
C ALA A 376 -1.07 -3.59 40.76
N VAL A 377 -1.91 -2.59 40.68
CA VAL A 377 -2.29 -1.71 41.79
C VAL A 377 -3.79 -1.80 41.89
N ALA A 378 -4.29 -2.10 43.09
CA ALA A 378 -5.71 -2.15 43.39
C ALA A 378 -6.04 -1.11 44.47
N ALA A 379 -7.16 -0.44 44.32
CA ALA A 379 -7.61 0.58 45.24
C ALA A 379 -9.12 0.52 45.44
N ARG A 380 -9.56 0.98 46.61
CA ARG A 380 -10.94 1.05 47.03
C ARG A 380 -11.21 2.43 47.61
N TYR A 381 -12.25 3.08 47.12
CA TYR A 381 -12.63 4.43 47.51
C TYR A 381 -13.98 4.43 48.21
N GLU A 382 -13.99 5.02 49.39
CA GLU A 382 -15.18 5.21 50.23
C GLU A 382 -15.71 6.65 50.04
N PRO A 383 -16.88 6.85 49.39
CA PRO A 383 -17.35 8.20 49.04
C PRO A 383 -17.75 9.05 50.25
N GLY A 384 -18.24 8.41 51.31
CA GLY A 384 -18.66 9.07 52.55
C GLY A 384 -17.47 9.73 53.26
N PRO A 385 -16.52 8.95 53.79
CA PRO A 385 -15.33 9.49 54.45
C PRO A 385 -14.29 10.05 53.46
N ARG A 386 -14.45 9.82 52.15
CA ARG A 386 -13.53 10.22 51.07
C ARG A 386 -12.13 9.66 51.23
N VAL A 387 -12.04 8.38 51.61
CA VAL A 387 -10.78 7.67 51.83
C VAL A 387 -10.52 6.74 50.65
N LEU A 388 -9.28 6.78 50.13
CA LEU A 388 -8.77 5.84 49.13
C LEU A 388 -7.75 4.91 49.77
N THR A 389 -8.08 3.64 49.90
CA THR A 389 -7.16 2.60 50.36
C THR A 389 -6.61 1.84 49.16
N TRP A 390 -5.30 1.56 49.12
CA TRP A 390 -4.67 0.89 47.97
C TRP A 390 -3.58 -0.11 48.37
N ALA A 391 -3.29 -1.05 47.47
CA ALA A 391 -2.21 -2.02 47.57
C ALA A 391 -1.60 -2.32 46.18
N ARG A 392 -0.40 -2.90 46.14
CA ARG A 392 0.30 -3.29 44.92
C ARG A 392 0.94 -4.67 45.03
#